data_AF-A0A2N1J8N3-F1
#
_entry.id   AF-A0A2N1J8N3-F1
#
_cell.length_a   1.000
_cell.length_b   1.000
_cell.length_c   1.000
_cell.angle_alpha   90.00
_cell.angle_beta   90.00
_cell.angle_gamma   90.00
#
_symmetry.space_group_name_H-M   'P 1'
#
loop_
_entity.id
_entity.type
_entity.pdbx_description
1 polymer ?
#
loop_
_entity_poly.entity_id
_entity_poly.type
_entity_poly.pdbx_seq_one_letter_code
_entity_poly.pdbx_strand_id
1 'polypeptide(L)'
;MLLVRWAAIVFICIANVWVRSYHWDNDHVLPSTNSSVPHVETRLLSRLYPEWHTFWKKCGEQWPVAARDAIDKVVSLRTKRLEDASYCILMPRCIVDAMKLSQAEKQLLHQALVAASSPQSLLRMWPRYVKAMNYILDVYGNGVHPKEAEDAMMYDPTRTEYLTYVGSLAAHVNGSNAPWDVMRFGVNLLDANMRDNAAQYFDIWEKENRRALERATMLDWDKYEYGCVVVPGMGTIHLDEKLSPMSKLRLRYAITAFHSGQAPFLVVSGGAVHPKLTRNTEAYEMRAWLLEEHGIPEEYIVMEPYARHTTTNLRNAGRVMNVLGQPHKKMLIVTDEMQLSYIMFGVGDAGERDLGYSLGTIGPREGAHGVQFTPSAFVEMVDPTDPLDP
;
A
#
# COMPACT_ATOMS: atom_id res chain seq x y z
N MET A 1 -55.51 -39.50 -45.63
CA MET A 1 -54.13 -39.95 -45.90
C MET A 1 -53.33 -38.77 -46.39
N LEU A 2 -52.31 -38.41 -45.61
CA LEU A 2 -51.03 -37.82 -46.00
C LEU A 2 -50.96 -36.49 -46.81
N LEU A 3 -50.21 -35.57 -46.19
CA LEU A 3 -49.04 -34.86 -46.74
C LEU A 3 -49.26 -33.58 -47.57
N VAL A 4 -48.69 -32.50 -47.01
CA VAL A 4 -47.69 -31.58 -47.62
C VAL A 4 -48.08 -30.10 -47.63
N ARG A 5 -47.12 -29.31 -47.10
CA ARG A 5 -46.87 -27.87 -47.25
C ARG A 5 -47.68 -26.89 -46.42
N TRP A 6 -47.15 -26.56 -45.24
CA TRP A 6 -47.10 -25.18 -44.76
C TRP A 6 -45.68 -24.87 -44.32
N ALA A 7 -44.93 -24.22 -45.20
CA ALA A 7 -43.68 -23.54 -44.89
C ALA A 7 -43.72 -22.18 -45.59
N ALA A 8 -43.17 -21.18 -44.89
CA ALA A 8 -43.10 -19.76 -45.23
C ALA A 8 -44.28 -18.89 -44.79
N ILE A 9 -43.92 -17.82 -44.07
CA ILE A 9 -44.70 -16.63 -43.70
C ILE A 9 -45.51 -16.76 -42.39
N VAL A 10 -44.82 -16.77 -41.24
CA VAL A 10 -45.13 -15.90 -40.07
C VAL A 10 -43.83 -15.76 -39.25
N PHE A 11 -43.03 -14.75 -39.55
CA PHE A 11 -41.98 -14.25 -38.65
C PHE A 11 -41.92 -12.73 -38.78
N ILE A 12 -43.03 -12.08 -38.42
CA ILE A 12 -43.13 -10.63 -38.25
C ILE A 12 -43.94 -10.42 -36.97
N CYS A 13 -43.43 -9.53 -36.10
CA CYS A 13 -44.01 -9.05 -34.84
C CYS A 13 -43.85 -9.94 -33.60
N ILE A 14 -42.64 -9.99 -32.99
CA ILE A 14 -42.39 -9.58 -31.59
C ILE A 14 -40.91 -9.14 -31.49
N ALA A 15 -40.64 -7.85 -31.70
CA ALA A 15 -39.37 -7.22 -31.35
C ALA A 15 -39.62 -5.73 -31.09
N ASN A 16 -40.16 -5.42 -29.92
CA ASN A 16 -40.28 -4.04 -29.42
C ASN A 16 -40.42 -4.06 -27.89
N VAL A 17 -39.31 -4.26 -27.18
CA VAL A 17 -39.12 -3.75 -25.81
C VAL A 17 -37.64 -3.35 -25.65
N TRP A 18 -37.40 -2.04 -25.82
CA TRP A 18 -36.38 -1.22 -25.16
C TRP A 18 -35.00 -1.85 -24.85
N VAL A 19 -34.07 -1.68 -25.79
CA VAL A 19 -32.64 -1.56 -25.49
C VAL A 19 -32.29 -0.08 -25.65
N ARG A 20 -32.08 0.64 -24.55
CA ARG A 20 -31.44 1.96 -24.57
C ARG A 20 -29.97 1.73 -24.96
N SER A 21 -29.65 2.01 -26.20
CA SER A 21 -28.29 2.20 -26.68
C SER A 21 -27.67 3.40 -25.96
N TYR A 22 -26.68 3.15 -25.11
CA TYR A 22 -25.74 4.17 -24.68
C TYR A 22 -24.88 4.57 -25.89
N HIS A 23 -25.18 5.73 -26.48
CA HIS A 23 -24.22 6.42 -27.35
C HIS A 23 -23.13 7.00 -26.46
N TRP A 24 -21.92 6.45 -26.59
CA TRP A 24 -20.70 7.14 -26.18
C TRP A 24 -20.39 8.17 -27.25
N ASP A 25 -20.55 9.46 -26.93
CA ASP A 25 -20.03 10.54 -27.76
C ASP A 25 -18.50 10.43 -27.84
N ASN A 26 -17.99 10.25 -29.05
CA ASN A 26 -16.57 10.12 -29.39
C ASN A 26 -15.87 11.49 -29.49
N ASP A 27 -16.14 12.42 -28.57
CA ASP A 27 -15.49 13.74 -28.51
C ASP A 27 -14.59 13.89 -27.28
N HIS A 28 -13.85 12.83 -26.96
CA HIS A 28 -12.67 12.92 -26.11
C HIS A 28 -11.43 12.69 -26.95
N VAL A 29 -10.89 13.79 -27.47
CA VAL A 29 -9.47 13.90 -27.80
C VAL A 29 -8.69 13.35 -26.60
N LEU A 30 -8.07 12.18 -26.77
CA LEU A 30 -7.18 11.60 -25.76
C LEU A 30 -6.15 12.67 -25.39
N PRO A 31 -6.04 13.07 -24.11
CA PRO A 31 -5.02 14.03 -23.72
C PRO A 31 -3.67 13.45 -24.13
N SER A 32 -2.88 14.26 -24.83
CA SER A 32 -1.51 13.97 -25.19
C SER A 32 -0.78 13.36 -23.99
N THR A 33 -0.19 12.18 -24.16
CA THR A 33 0.59 11.47 -23.14
C THR A 33 1.89 12.21 -22.86
N ASN A 34 1.78 13.27 -22.07
CA ASN A 34 2.86 13.79 -21.25
C ASN A 34 2.43 13.56 -19.78
N SER A 35 2.20 12.29 -19.40
CA SER A 35 1.90 11.97 -18.01
C SER A 35 3.19 11.96 -17.21
N SER A 36 3.43 13.04 -16.45
CA SER A 36 4.50 13.15 -15.44
C SER A 36 4.33 12.18 -14.26
N VAL A 37 3.26 11.38 -14.22
CA VAL A 37 2.98 10.39 -13.18
C VAL A 37 3.67 9.07 -13.53
N PRO A 38 4.61 8.56 -12.70
CA PRO A 38 5.25 7.27 -12.94
C PRO A 38 4.22 6.12 -12.94
N HIS A 39 4.42 5.08 -13.75
CA HIS A 39 3.58 3.87 -13.76
C HIS A 39 3.50 3.22 -12.35
N VAL A 40 2.38 2.56 -11.99
CA VAL A 40 2.17 1.91 -10.67
C VAL A 40 3.35 1.01 -10.31
N GLU A 41 3.79 0.18 -11.27
CA GLU A 41 4.98 -0.66 -11.16
C GLU A 41 6.22 0.14 -10.70
N THR A 42 6.53 1.26 -11.36
CA THR A 42 7.68 2.11 -11.02
C THR A 42 7.55 2.70 -9.62
N ARG A 43 6.34 3.12 -9.22
CA ARG A 43 6.10 3.65 -7.88
C ARG A 43 6.34 2.58 -6.82
N LEU A 44 5.74 1.39 -6.98
CA LEU A 44 5.92 0.27 -6.07
C LEU A 44 7.39 -0.17 -5.96
N LEU A 45 8.10 -0.27 -7.08
CA LEU A 45 9.52 -0.65 -7.08
C LEU A 45 10.38 0.37 -6.32
N SER A 46 10.18 1.66 -6.57
CA SER A 46 10.92 2.73 -5.90
C SER A 46 10.64 2.80 -4.40
N ARG A 47 9.41 2.44 -4.00
CA ARG A 47 8.92 2.47 -2.63
C ARG A 47 9.39 1.25 -1.82
N LEU A 48 9.30 0.05 -2.39
CA LEU A 48 9.69 -1.20 -1.73
C LEU A 48 11.22 -1.37 -1.67
N TYR A 49 11.92 -0.88 -2.69
CA TYR A 49 13.35 -1.09 -2.86
C TYR A 49 14.14 0.21 -3.08
N PRO A 50 14.02 1.23 -2.20
CA PRO A 50 14.58 2.57 -2.45
C PRO A 50 16.11 2.61 -2.61
N GLU A 51 16.84 1.82 -1.80
CA GLU A 51 18.30 1.72 -1.90
C GLU A 51 18.73 1.06 -3.22
N TRP A 52 17.99 0.04 -3.64
CA TRP A 52 18.23 -0.64 -4.91
C TRP A 52 17.91 0.28 -6.08
N HIS A 53 16.75 0.96 -6.05
CA HIS A 53 16.33 1.90 -7.09
C HIS A 53 17.34 3.03 -7.28
N THR A 54 17.85 3.58 -6.18
CA THR A 54 18.89 4.62 -6.20
C THR A 54 20.19 4.11 -6.81
N PHE A 55 20.66 2.93 -6.39
CA PHE A 55 21.84 2.28 -6.96
C PHE A 55 21.66 2.00 -8.46
N TRP A 56 20.51 1.44 -8.85
CA TRP A 56 20.24 1.02 -10.22
C TRP A 56 20.23 2.21 -11.18
N LYS A 57 19.58 3.32 -10.79
CA LYS A 57 19.63 4.58 -11.55
C LYS A 57 21.05 5.11 -11.71
N LYS A 58 21.86 5.05 -10.64
CA LYS A 58 23.27 5.48 -10.68
C LYS A 58 24.10 4.65 -11.67
N CYS A 59 23.75 3.37 -11.85
CA CYS A 59 24.38 2.48 -12.82
C CYS A 59 23.84 2.63 -14.26
N GLY A 60 22.97 3.62 -14.53
CA GLY A 60 22.35 3.77 -15.85
C GLY A 60 21.42 2.62 -16.21
N GLU A 61 20.82 1.99 -15.20
CA GLU A 61 19.89 0.87 -15.34
C GLU A 61 20.51 -0.37 -16.01
N GLN A 62 21.83 -0.55 -15.82
CA GLN A 62 22.57 -1.71 -16.32
C GLN A 62 23.59 -2.17 -15.29
N TRP A 63 23.83 -3.48 -15.23
CA TRP A 63 24.90 -4.01 -14.40
C TRP A 63 26.28 -3.62 -14.95
N PRO A 64 27.20 -3.17 -14.08
CA PRO A 64 28.61 -3.02 -14.44
C PRO A 64 29.19 -4.32 -14.98
N VAL A 65 30.16 -4.22 -15.89
CA VAL A 65 30.78 -5.39 -16.56
C VAL A 65 31.25 -6.44 -15.56
N ALA A 66 31.84 -6.02 -14.44
CA ALA A 66 32.34 -6.91 -13.38
C ALA A 66 31.25 -7.79 -12.71
N ALA A 67 29.97 -7.43 -12.84
CA ALA A 67 28.85 -8.15 -12.25
C ALA A 67 28.12 -9.06 -13.26
N ARG A 68 28.32 -8.85 -14.58
CA ARG A 68 27.48 -9.48 -15.63
C ARG A 68 27.53 -11.00 -15.60
N ASP A 69 28.71 -11.61 -15.48
CA ASP A 69 28.85 -13.07 -15.43
C ASP A 69 28.06 -13.71 -14.28
N ALA A 70 27.98 -13.03 -13.12
CA ALA A 70 27.19 -13.52 -11.99
C ALA A 70 25.69 -13.40 -12.27
N ILE A 71 25.26 -12.31 -12.92
CA ILE A 71 23.87 -12.08 -13.30
C ILE A 71 23.41 -13.04 -14.39
N ASP A 72 24.24 -13.31 -15.40
CA ASP A 72 23.92 -14.27 -16.46
C ASP A 72 23.72 -15.68 -15.89
N LYS A 73 24.53 -16.07 -14.88
CA LYS A 73 24.34 -17.32 -14.14
C LYS A 73 23.03 -17.32 -13.35
N VAL A 74 22.65 -16.22 -12.72
CA VAL A 74 21.36 -16.11 -12.01
C VAL A 74 20.19 -16.30 -12.98
N VAL A 75 20.22 -15.60 -14.13
CA VAL A 75 19.19 -15.70 -15.16
C VAL A 75 19.11 -17.14 -15.68
N SER A 76 20.24 -17.74 -16.06
CA SER A 76 20.30 -19.12 -16.55
C SER A 76 19.73 -20.14 -15.55
N LEU A 77 20.09 -20.02 -14.27
CA LEU A 77 19.58 -20.90 -13.21
C LEU A 77 18.06 -20.77 -13.06
N ARG A 78 17.54 -19.54 -13.12
CA ARG A 78 16.10 -19.28 -12.99
C ARG A 78 15.31 -19.76 -14.20
N THR A 79 15.80 -19.47 -15.42
CA THR A 79 15.16 -19.93 -16.67
C THR A 79 15.04 -21.45 -16.67
N LYS A 80 16.11 -22.18 -16.33
CA LYS A 80 16.06 -23.63 -16.21
C LYS A 80 15.02 -24.10 -15.17
N ARG A 81 14.97 -23.44 -14.01
CA ARG A 81 14.00 -23.78 -12.96
C ARG A 81 12.55 -23.51 -13.39
N LEU A 82 12.30 -22.48 -14.19
CA LEU A 82 10.99 -22.19 -14.77
C LEU A 82 10.60 -23.23 -15.83
N GLU A 83 11.56 -23.69 -16.65
CA GLU A 83 11.35 -24.81 -17.57
C GLU A 83 10.97 -26.08 -16.81
N ASP A 84 11.72 -26.42 -15.75
CA ASP A 84 11.43 -27.57 -14.89
C ASP A 84 10.05 -27.45 -14.22
N ALA A 85 9.64 -26.24 -13.83
CA ALA A 85 8.33 -25.98 -13.22
C ALA A 85 7.15 -26.26 -14.16
N SER A 86 7.34 -26.25 -15.48
CA SER A 86 6.30 -26.56 -16.46
C SER A 86 5.80 -28.02 -16.37
N TYR A 87 6.60 -28.92 -15.80
CA TYR A 87 6.26 -30.32 -15.59
C TYR A 87 5.59 -30.59 -14.23
N CYS A 88 5.42 -29.56 -13.40
CA CYS A 88 4.85 -29.70 -12.07
C CYS A 88 3.31 -29.60 -12.08
N ILE A 89 2.65 -30.40 -11.22
CA ILE A 89 1.18 -30.43 -11.07
C ILE A 89 0.64 -29.46 -9.99
N LEU A 90 1.48 -28.94 -9.10
CA LEU A 90 1.09 -28.05 -8.00
C LEU A 90 1.17 -26.58 -8.43
N MET A 91 0.26 -26.15 -9.29
CA MET A 91 0.16 -24.75 -9.73
C MET A 91 -0.69 -23.92 -8.75
N PRO A 92 -0.39 -22.62 -8.53
CA PRO A 92 0.68 -21.83 -9.14
C PRO A 92 2.02 -22.00 -8.41
N ARG A 93 2.03 -22.78 -7.33
CA ARG A 93 3.14 -22.93 -6.39
C ARG A 93 4.46 -23.23 -7.06
N CYS A 94 4.47 -24.10 -8.06
CA CYS A 94 5.69 -24.45 -8.78
C CYS A 94 6.29 -23.27 -9.57
N ILE A 95 5.47 -22.43 -10.20
CA ILE A 95 5.94 -21.23 -10.90
C ILE A 95 6.42 -20.18 -9.90
N VAL A 96 5.64 -19.96 -8.83
CA VAL A 96 5.99 -18.98 -7.79
C VAL A 96 7.29 -19.35 -7.08
N ASP A 97 7.46 -20.62 -6.69
CA ASP A 97 8.70 -21.10 -6.08
C ASP A 97 9.88 -21.07 -7.07
N ALA A 98 9.63 -21.26 -8.36
CA ALA A 98 10.65 -21.09 -9.40
C ALA A 98 11.09 -19.62 -9.56
N MET A 99 10.21 -18.65 -9.31
CA MET A 99 10.55 -17.22 -9.34
C MET A 99 11.30 -16.74 -8.09
N LYS A 100 11.12 -17.39 -6.93
CA LYS A 100 11.84 -17.02 -5.71
C LYS A 100 13.36 -17.14 -5.88
N LEU A 101 14.08 -16.33 -5.13
CA LEU A 101 15.55 -16.41 -5.08
C LEU A 101 16.00 -17.66 -4.33
N SER A 102 16.66 -18.60 -5.02
CA SER A 102 17.32 -19.75 -4.39
C SER A 102 18.58 -19.33 -3.63
N GLN A 103 19.10 -20.24 -2.80
CA GLN A 103 20.33 -19.96 -2.06
C GLN A 103 21.53 -19.65 -2.96
N ALA A 104 21.67 -20.34 -4.09
CA ALA A 104 22.73 -20.08 -5.07
C ALA A 104 22.58 -18.69 -5.70
N GLU A 105 21.36 -18.31 -6.10
CA GLU A 105 21.11 -16.98 -6.69
C GLU A 105 21.34 -15.85 -5.68
N LYS A 106 20.98 -16.06 -4.40
CA LYS A 106 21.28 -15.08 -3.33
C LYS A 106 22.77 -14.80 -3.22
N GLN A 107 23.60 -15.85 -3.29
CA GLN A 107 25.06 -15.72 -3.23
C GLN A 107 25.60 -15.00 -4.46
N LEU A 108 25.15 -15.38 -5.66
CA LEU A 108 25.55 -14.74 -6.92
C LEU A 108 25.13 -13.26 -6.97
N LEU A 109 23.90 -12.92 -6.55
CA LEU A 109 23.43 -11.53 -6.49
C LEU A 109 24.22 -10.70 -5.47
N HIS A 110 24.55 -11.28 -4.32
CA HIS A 110 25.42 -10.60 -3.36
C HIS A 110 26.83 -10.36 -3.93
N GLN A 111 27.41 -11.35 -4.61
CA GLN A 111 28.70 -11.18 -5.31
C GLN A 111 28.62 -10.10 -6.38
N ALA A 112 27.54 -10.07 -7.17
CA ALA A 112 27.29 -9.05 -8.19
C ALA A 112 27.21 -7.63 -7.58
N LEU A 113 26.49 -7.47 -6.47
CA LEU A 113 26.42 -6.19 -5.74
C LEU A 113 27.79 -5.74 -5.23
N VAL A 114 28.58 -6.65 -4.65
CA VAL A 114 29.94 -6.34 -4.19
C VAL A 114 30.84 -5.96 -5.36
N ALA A 115 30.81 -6.73 -6.46
CA ALA A 115 31.59 -6.44 -7.67
C ALA A 115 31.18 -5.12 -8.34
N ALA A 116 29.90 -4.75 -8.25
CA ALA A 116 29.38 -3.47 -8.71
C ALA A 116 29.71 -2.29 -7.78
N SER A 117 30.47 -2.52 -6.69
CA SER A 117 30.79 -1.51 -5.68
C SER A 117 29.54 -0.82 -5.12
N SER A 118 28.47 -1.61 -4.88
CA SER A 118 27.22 -1.11 -4.34
C SER A 118 27.41 -0.41 -2.99
N PRO A 119 26.59 0.62 -2.66
CA PRO A 119 26.65 1.30 -1.38
C PRO A 119 26.49 0.33 -0.19
N GLN A 120 27.16 0.63 0.92
CA GLN A 120 27.04 -0.18 2.15
C GLN A 120 25.61 -0.19 2.71
N SER A 121 24.81 0.86 2.49
CA SER A 121 23.38 0.88 2.82
C SER A 121 22.63 -0.23 2.10
N LEU A 122 22.81 -0.34 0.78
CA LEU A 122 22.21 -1.39 -0.04
C LEU A 122 22.68 -2.78 0.38
N LEU A 123 23.99 -2.99 0.59
CA LEU A 123 24.51 -4.30 1.01
C LEU A 123 23.92 -4.76 2.35
N ARG A 124 23.74 -3.85 3.31
CA ARG A 124 23.07 -4.15 4.59
C ARG A 124 21.58 -4.45 4.43
N MET A 125 20.90 -3.74 3.53
CA MET A 125 19.46 -3.90 3.30
C MET A 125 19.13 -5.13 2.45
N TRP A 126 20.05 -5.56 1.60
CA TRP A 126 19.84 -6.60 0.59
C TRP A 126 19.22 -7.90 1.14
N PRO A 127 19.66 -8.46 2.28
CA PRO A 127 19.01 -9.65 2.84
C PRO A 127 17.54 -9.43 3.19
N ARG A 128 17.14 -8.22 3.63
CA ARG A 128 15.75 -7.87 3.90
C ARG A 128 14.94 -7.75 2.62
N TYR A 129 15.50 -7.18 1.54
CA TYR A 129 14.86 -7.17 0.22
C TYR A 129 14.64 -8.57 -0.34
N VAL A 130 15.61 -9.48 -0.17
CA VAL A 130 15.45 -10.89 -0.54
C VAL A 130 14.29 -11.54 0.23
N LYS A 131 14.21 -11.29 1.54
CA LYS A 131 13.11 -11.79 2.38
C LYS A 131 11.76 -11.22 1.92
N ALA A 132 11.72 -9.92 1.64
CA ALA A 132 10.55 -9.21 1.16
C ALA A 132 10.04 -9.75 -0.18
N MET A 133 10.91 -9.90 -1.18
CA MET A 133 10.56 -10.48 -2.47
C MET A 133 9.90 -11.86 -2.30
N ASN A 134 10.53 -12.75 -1.54
CA ASN A 134 9.98 -14.08 -1.31
C ASN A 134 8.65 -14.04 -0.54
N TYR A 135 8.51 -13.16 0.46
CA TYR A 135 7.28 -12.98 1.23
C TYR A 135 6.12 -12.50 0.34
N ILE A 136 6.36 -11.48 -0.49
CA ILE A 136 5.36 -10.96 -1.44
C ILE A 136 4.90 -12.08 -2.38
N LEU A 137 5.84 -12.86 -2.93
CA LEU A 137 5.53 -13.99 -3.81
C LEU A 137 4.72 -15.07 -3.08
N ASP A 138 5.02 -15.35 -1.82
CA ASP A 138 4.25 -16.31 -1.02
C ASP A 138 2.83 -15.85 -0.76
N VAL A 139 2.65 -14.63 -0.27
CA VAL A 139 1.31 -14.12 0.05
C VAL A 139 0.48 -13.93 -1.21
N TYR A 140 1.02 -13.19 -2.19
CA TYR A 140 0.24 -12.73 -3.33
C TYR A 140 0.32 -13.62 -4.56
N GLY A 141 1.24 -14.58 -4.60
CA GLY A 141 1.32 -15.60 -5.66
C GLY A 141 0.79 -16.97 -5.23
N ASN A 142 1.06 -17.40 -3.98
CA ASN A 142 0.61 -18.70 -3.47
C ASN A 142 -0.64 -18.64 -2.59
N GLY A 143 -1.08 -17.44 -2.18
CA GLY A 143 -2.16 -17.28 -1.20
C GLY A 143 -1.77 -17.75 0.20
N VAL A 144 -0.48 -17.72 0.55
CA VAL A 144 -0.04 -17.97 1.93
C VAL A 144 -0.63 -16.88 2.83
N HIS A 145 -1.08 -17.25 4.03
CA HIS A 145 -1.60 -16.28 4.98
C HIS A 145 -0.55 -15.18 5.28
N PRO A 146 -0.91 -13.90 5.13
CA PRO A 146 -0.06 -12.78 5.53
C PRO A 146 0.08 -12.73 7.06
N LYS A 147 0.93 -11.81 7.55
CA LYS A 147 1.02 -11.49 8.99
C LYS A 147 -0.34 -11.04 9.55
N GLU A 148 -1.04 -10.18 8.81
CA GLU A 148 -2.35 -9.61 9.18
C GLU A 148 -3.41 -9.94 8.13
N ALA A 149 -4.61 -10.33 8.56
CA ALA A 149 -5.64 -10.86 7.66
C ALA A 149 -6.12 -9.85 6.59
N GLU A 150 -6.06 -8.56 6.90
CA GLU A 150 -6.39 -7.42 6.06
C GLU A 150 -5.48 -7.36 4.81
N ASP A 151 -4.25 -7.85 4.94
CA ASP A 151 -3.25 -7.88 3.87
C ASP A 151 -3.42 -9.05 2.91
N ALA A 152 -4.37 -9.95 3.18
CA ALA A 152 -4.52 -11.19 2.42
C ALA A 152 -4.80 -10.92 0.95
N MET A 153 -4.33 -11.83 0.12
CA MET A 153 -4.60 -11.91 -1.31
C MET A 153 -6.11 -11.75 -1.63
N MET A 154 -6.43 -11.15 -2.78
CA MET A 154 -7.80 -10.94 -3.24
C MET A 154 -8.34 -12.10 -4.07
N TYR A 155 -7.46 -12.86 -4.71
CA TYR A 155 -7.82 -14.01 -5.53
C TYR A 155 -7.72 -15.34 -4.77
N ASP A 156 -8.46 -16.33 -5.27
CA ASP A 156 -8.25 -17.74 -4.92
C ASP A 156 -7.11 -18.28 -5.80
N PRO A 157 -5.95 -18.64 -5.22
CA PRO A 157 -4.78 -19.04 -5.99
C PRO A 157 -4.99 -20.35 -6.76
N THR A 158 -6.04 -21.12 -6.46
CA THR A 158 -6.33 -22.41 -7.10
C THR A 158 -7.17 -22.29 -8.37
N ARG A 159 -7.70 -21.09 -8.67
CA ARG A 159 -8.55 -20.85 -9.84
C ARG A 159 -7.75 -20.74 -11.12
N THR A 160 -8.22 -21.39 -12.18
CA THR A 160 -7.55 -21.48 -13.49
C THR A 160 -7.16 -20.12 -14.06
N GLU A 161 -8.01 -19.11 -13.88
CA GLU A 161 -7.77 -17.73 -14.31
C GLU A 161 -6.52 -17.16 -13.63
N TYR A 162 -6.40 -17.38 -12.32
CA TYR A 162 -5.26 -16.92 -11.54
C TYR A 162 -3.99 -17.72 -11.88
N LEU A 163 -4.11 -19.03 -12.06
CA LEU A 163 -3.00 -19.88 -12.53
C LEU A 163 -2.45 -19.40 -13.88
N THR A 164 -3.35 -19.09 -14.82
CA THR A 164 -3.01 -18.58 -16.16
C THR A 164 -2.33 -17.22 -16.06
N TYR A 165 -2.83 -16.33 -15.21
CA TYR A 165 -2.21 -15.04 -14.93
C TYR A 165 -0.78 -15.19 -14.42
N VAL A 166 -0.57 -16.00 -13.38
CA VAL A 166 0.77 -16.22 -12.79
C VAL A 166 1.75 -16.80 -13.81
N GLY A 167 1.33 -17.79 -14.60
CA GLY A 167 2.20 -18.36 -15.64
C GLY A 167 2.54 -17.37 -16.76
N SER A 168 1.56 -16.58 -17.19
CA SER A 168 1.77 -15.53 -18.20
C SER A 168 2.69 -14.43 -17.68
N LEU A 169 2.52 -14.02 -16.43
CA LEU A 169 3.36 -13.03 -15.78
C LEU A 169 4.80 -13.53 -15.65
N ALA A 170 5.01 -14.79 -15.24
CA ALA A 170 6.35 -15.38 -15.14
C ALA A 170 7.04 -15.41 -16.50
N ALA A 171 6.32 -15.80 -17.57
CA ALA A 171 6.85 -15.78 -18.93
C ALA A 171 7.18 -14.35 -19.41
N HIS A 172 6.35 -13.36 -19.03
CA HIS A 172 6.55 -11.96 -19.41
C HIS A 172 7.80 -11.33 -18.78
N VAL A 173 8.06 -11.64 -17.50
CA VAL A 173 9.20 -11.04 -16.77
C VAL A 173 10.49 -11.85 -16.91
N ASN A 174 10.40 -13.14 -17.26
CA ASN A 174 11.57 -14.01 -17.48
C ASN A 174 12.50 -13.42 -18.55
N GLY A 175 13.80 -13.52 -18.30
CA GLY A 175 14.83 -12.91 -19.17
C GLY A 175 15.05 -11.41 -18.92
N SER A 176 14.28 -10.76 -18.02
CA SER A 176 14.72 -9.46 -17.48
C SER A 176 15.99 -9.64 -16.63
N ASN A 177 16.85 -8.62 -16.58
CA ASN A 177 18.06 -8.66 -15.76
C ASN A 177 17.72 -8.98 -14.29
N ALA A 178 18.36 -9.98 -13.68
CA ALA A 178 18.16 -10.23 -12.25
C ALA A 178 18.70 -9.05 -11.41
N PRO A 179 18.08 -8.70 -10.26
CA PRO A 179 16.87 -9.26 -9.65
C PRO A 179 15.56 -8.64 -10.18
N TRP A 180 15.62 -7.83 -11.26
CA TRP A 180 14.48 -7.05 -11.75
C TRP A 180 13.29 -7.93 -12.11
N ASP A 181 13.53 -9.08 -12.71
CA ASP A 181 12.47 -10.06 -12.99
C ASP A 181 11.67 -10.48 -11.76
N VAL A 182 12.34 -10.81 -10.64
CA VAL A 182 11.66 -11.18 -9.39
C VAL A 182 10.94 -9.98 -8.76
N MET A 183 11.56 -8.80 -8.80
CA MET A 183 10.95 -7.57 -8.28
C MET A 183 9.69 -7.19 -9.08
N ARG A 184 9.78 -7.19 -10.41
CA ARG A 184 8.65 -6.96 -11.32
C ARG A 184 7.55 -7.98 -11.11
N PHE A 185 7.90 -9.26 -11.01
CA PHE A 185 6.94 -10.32 -10.69
C PHE A 185 6.17 -9.99 -9.41
N GLY A 186 6.88 -9.67 -8.32
CA GLY A 186 6.27 -9.32 -7.04
C GLY A 186 5.36 -8.09 -7.09
N VAL A 187 5.79 -6.99 -7.71
CA VAL A 187 4.96 -5.76 -7.78
C VAL A 187 3.75 -5.92 -8.70
N ASN A 188 3.83 -6.72 -9.75
CA ASN A 188 2.67 -7.03 -10.59
C ASN A 188 1.68 -7.94 -9.85
N LEU A 189 2.14 -8.86 -8.99
CA LEU A 189 1.26 -9.62 -8.10
C LEU A 189 0.54 -8.69 -7.11
N LEU A 190 1.22 -7.68 -6.56
CA LEU A 190 0.61 -6.67 -5.70
C LEU A 190 -0.46 -5.86 -6.45
N ASP A 191 -0.11 -5.34 -7.63
CA ASP A 191 -1.01 -4.56 -8.50
C ASP A 191 -2.28 -5.36 -8.85
N ALA A 192 -2.11 -6.61 -9.33
CA ALA A 192 -3.26 -7.48 -9.63
C ALA A 192 -4.16 -7.69 -8.40
N ASN A 193 -3.58 -7.85 -7.21
CA ASN A 193 -4.33 -7.99 -5.97
C ASN A 193 -4.89 -6.67 -5.42
N MET A 194 -4.81 -5.56 -6.16
CA MET A 194 -5.19 -4.21 -5.70
C MET A 194 -4.52 -3.89 -4.35
N ARG A 195 -3.23 -4.20 -4.27
CA ARG A 195 -2.36 -3.95 -3.11
C ARG A 195 -1.28 -2.93 -3.46
N ASP A 196 -1.70 -1.89 -4.18
CA ASP A 196 -0.88 -0.74 -4.54
C ASP A 196 -1.06 0.45 -3.57
N ASN A 197 -1.75 0.24 -2.45
CA ASN A 197 -2.16 1.29 -1.50
C ASN A 197 -1.00 2.19 -1.03
N ALA A 198 0.17 1.60 -0.76
CA ALA A 198 1.38 2.36 -0.38
C ALA A 198 1.88 3.33 -1.45
N ALA A 199 1.47 3.15 -2.71
CA ALA A 199 1.87 3.96 -3.85
C ALA A 199 0.75 4.86 -4.41
N GLN A 200 -0.44 4.85 -3.79
CA GLN A 200 -1.61 5.63 -4.27
C GLN A 200 -1.42 7.13 -4.06
N TYR A 201 -0.92 7.53 -2.88
CA TYR A 201 -0.74 8.94 -2.50
C TYR A 201 0.75 9.34 -2.49
N PHE A 202 1.50 9.01 -3.55
CA PHE A 202 2.96 9.19 -3.57
C PHE A 202 3.44 10.66 -3.50
N ASP A 203 2.58 11.62 -3.82
CA ASP A 203 2.85 13.07 -3.82
C ASP A 203 1.93 13.83 -2.84
N ILE A 204 1.56 13.17 -1.74
CA ILE A 204 0.61 13.70 -0.75
C ILE A 204 1.06 15.01 -0.10
N TRP A 205 2.38 15.18 0.10
CA TRP A 205 2.95 16.36 0.73
C TRP A 205 3.06 17.55 -0.23
N GLU A 206 3.09 17.29 -1.54
CA GLU A 206 3.01 18.28 -2.61
C GLU A 206 1.56 18.66 -2.95
N LYS A 207 0.58 17.83 -2.56
CA LYS A 207 -0.85 18.00 -2.83
C LYS A 207 -1.67 18.16 -1.56
N GLU A 208 -2.30 17.10 -1.07
CA GLU A 208 -3.37 17.15 -0.06
C GLU A 208 -2.91 17.74 1.27
N ASN A 209 -1.65 17.50 1.64
CA ASN A 209 -1.02 17.98 2.88
C ASN A 209 -0.18 19.24 2.70
N ARG A 210 -0.06 19.79 1.48
CA ARG A 210 0.85 20.91 1.18
C ARG A 210 0.64 22.10 2.10
N ARG A 211 -0.61 22.52 2.32
CA ARG A 211 -0.90 23.71 3.14
C ARG A 211 -0.71 23.49 4.63
N ALA A 212 -0.94 22.28 5.11
CA ALA A 212 -0.61 21.93 6.49
C ALA A 212 0.91 21.92 6.71
N LEU A 213 1.68 21.43 5.73
CA LEU A 213 3.14 21.47 5.75
C LEU A 213 3.66 22.92 5.69
N GLU A 214 3.14 23.77 4.80
CA GLU A 214 3.47 25.19 4.75
C GLU A 214 3.20 25.86 6.10
N ARG A 215 2.02 25.62 6.69
CA ARG A 215 1.65 26.14 8.01
C ARG A 215 2.63 25.70 9.09
N ALA A 216 3.03 24.43 9.12
CA ALA A 216 3.93 23.87 10.13
C ALA A 216 5.25 24.64 10.26
N THR A 217 5.76 25.17 9.14
CA THR A 217 7.01 25.97 9.13
C THR A 217 6.89 27.34 9.80
N MET A 218 5.66 27.85 9.96
CA MET A 218 5.38 29.17 10.52
C MET A 218 4.79 29.11 11.93
N LEU A 219 4.58 27.90 12.48
CA LEU A 219 3.97 27.71 13.79
C LEU A 219 4.96 27.95 14.93
N ASP A 220 4.45 28.63 15.96
CA ASP A 220 5.04 28.61 17.29
C ASP A 220 4.53 27.38 18.04
N TRP A 221 5.28 26.28 17.91
CA TRP A 221 4.90 24.96 18.41
C TRP A 221 4.80 24.89 19.94
N ASP A 222 5.44 25.79 20.67
CA ASP A 222 5.44 25.80 22.14
C ASP A 222 4.10 26.27 22.72
N LYS A 223 3.26 26.94 21.93
CA LYS A 223 1.89 27.33 22.31
C LYS A 223 0.91 26.17 22.41
N TYR A 224 1.26 25.03 21.84
CA TYR A 224 0.38 23.87 21.78
C TYR A 224 0.90 22.77 22.70
N GLU A 225 0.01 22.21 23.51
CA GLU A 225 0.36 21.09 24.38
C GLU A 225 0.71 19.85 23.55
N TYR A 226 -0.07 19.59 22.50
CA TYR A 226 0.11 18.45 21.60
C TYR A 226 0.55 18.92 20.22
N GLY A 227 1.35 18.10 19.54
CA GLY A 227 1.76 18.36 18.15
C GLY A 227 0.61 18.19 17.16
N CYS A 228 -0.31 17.27 17.44
CA CYS A 228 -1.54 17.10 16.68
C CYS A 228 -2.59 16.33 17.51
N VAL A 229 -3.83 16.37 17.05
CA VAL A 229 -4.88 15.42 17.42
C VAL A 229 -4.96 14.37 16.32
N VAL A 230 -4.69 13.11 16.66
CA VAL A 230 -4.77 11.97 15.74
C VAL A 230 -6.15 11.34 15.85
N VAL A 231 -6.81 11.15 14.70
CA VAL A 231 -8.13 10.51 14.60
C VAL A 231 -8.00 9.25 13.74
N PRO A 232 -7.92 8.07 14.37
CA PRO A 232 -7.97 6.81 13.65
C PRO A 232 -9.33 6.64 12.97
N GLY A 233 -9.31 6.16 11.74
CA GLY A 233 -10.48 5.83 10.95
C GLY A 233 -11.15 4.55 11.43
N MET A 234 -12.39 4.39 10.98
CA MET A 234 -13.15 3.16 11.09
C MET A 234 -13.89 2.92 9.78
N GLY A 235 -13.62 1.77 9.18
CA GLY A 235 -14.24 1.31 7.95
C GLY A 235 -15.75 1.30 8.02
N THR A 236 -16.38 1.42 6.87
CA THR A 236 -17.84 1.39 6.76
C THR A 236 -18.35 -0.05 6.80
N ILE A 237 -19.65 -0.20 7.07
CA ILE A 237 -20.30 -1.51 6.96
C ILE A 237 -20.76 -1.74 5.52
N HIS A 238 -21.13 -0.66 4.83
CA HIS A 238 -21.69 -0.69 3.48
C HIS A 238 -20.77 0.04 2.48
N LEU A 239 -20.63 -0.51 1.27
CA LEU A 239 -19.75 0.01 0.21
C LEU A 239 -20.17 1.40 -0.30
N ASP A 240 -21.46 1.74 -0.19
CA ASP A 240 -22.03 3.02 -0.61
C ASP A 240 -21.95 4.10 0.48
N GLU A 241 -21.64 3.71 1.72
CA GLU A 241 -21.34 4.67 2.78
C GLU A 241 -19.95 5.25 2.57
N LYS A 242 -19.88 6.58 2.46
CA LYS A 242 -18.60 7.30 2.34
C LYS A 242 -17.80 7.31 3.64
N LEU A 243 -18.48 7.51 4.77
CA LEU A 243 -17.85 7.68 6.07
C LEU A 243 -18.71 7.12 7.18
N SER A 244 -18.13 6.20 7.96
CA SER A 244 -18.86 5.44 8.99
C SER A 244 -19.42 6.35 10.10
N PRO A 245 -20.48 5.92 10.80
CA PRO A 245 -21.05 6.72 11.89
C PRO A 245 -20.04 6.89 13.03
N MET A 246 -19.19 5.90 13.25
CA MET A 246 -18.15 5.98 14.27
C MET A 246 -17.03 6.95 13.89
N SER A 247 -16.57 6.96 12.63
CA SER A 247 -15.61 7.96 12.15
C SER A 247 -16.14 9.38 12.33
N LYS A 248 -17.42 9.64 12.00
CA LYS A 248 -18.07 10.94 12.26
C LYS A 248 -18.07 11.30 13.75
N LEU A 249 -18.33 10.32 14.63
CA LEU A 249 -18.31 10.55 16.08
C LEU A 249 -16.92 10.88 16.60
N ARG A 250 -15.90 10.13 16.19
CA ARG A 250 -14.49 10.39 16.55
C ARG A 250 -14.03 11.76 16.06
N LEU A 251 -14.41 12.15 14.84
CA LEU A 251 -14.09 13.48 14.32
C LEU A 251 -14.75 14.60 15.15
N ARG A 252 -15.99 14.43 15.64
CA ARG A 252 -16.63 15.41 16.53
C ARG A 252 -15.87 15.58 17.85
N TYR A 253 -15.36 14.50 18.43
CA TYR A 253 -14.49 14.58 19.61
C TYR A 253 -13.20 15.35 19.28
N ALA A 254 -12.59 15.07 18.14
CA ALA A 254 -11.36 15.72 17.70
C ALA A 254 -11.56 17.22 17.42
N ILE A 255 -12.68 17.61 16.82
CA ILE A 255 -13.08 19.00 16.60
C ILE A 255 -13.19 19.75 17.93
N THR A 256 -13.70 19.11 18.98
CA THR A 256 -13.77 19.70 20.32
C THR A 256 -12.38 19.98 20.89
N ALA A 257 -11.46 19.00 20.77
CA ALA A 257 -10.07 19.19 21.18
C ALA A 257 -9.37 20.28 20.36
N PHE A 258 -9.59 20.30 19.04
CA PHE A 258 -9.06 21.31 18.13
C PHE A 258 -9.51 22.73 18.50
N HIS A 259 -10.81 22.95 18.71
CA HIS A 259 -11.34 24.26 19.10
C HIS A 259 -10.91 24.71 20.50
N SER A 260 -10.55 23.77 21.38
CA SER A 260 -9.96 24.10 22.68
C SER A 260 -8.48 24.54 22.60
N GLY A 261 -7.87 24.52 21.41
CA GLY A 261 -6.50 24.98 21.18
C GLY A 261 -5.41 24.00 21.62
N GLN A 262 -5.76 22.73 21.88
CA GLN A 262 -4.82 21.72 22.39
C GLN A 262 -3.71 21.34 21.38
N ALA A 263 -4.01 21.39 20.08
CA ALA A 263 -3.06 21.06 19.02
C ALA A 263 -3.31 21.90 17.76
N PRO A 264 -2.28 22.12 16.92
CA PRO A 264 -2.41 22.90 15.70
C PRO A 264 -3.00 22.13 14.51
N PHE A 265 -3.05 20.80 14.57
CA PHE A 265 -3.47 19.95 13.45
C PHE A 265 -4.44 18.84 13.88
N LEU A 266 -5.36 18.50 12.97
CA LEU A 266 -6.10 17.25 12.95
C LEU A 266 -5.42 16.29 11.96
N VAL A 267 -4.83 15.20 12.46
CA VAL A 267 -4.30 14.12 11.63
C VAL A 267 -5.38 13.05 11.48
N VAL A 268 -5.95 12.92 10.29
CA VAL A 268 -6.94 11.88 9.98
C VAL A 268 -6.22 10.68 9.37
N SER A 269 -6.28 9.52 10.03
CA SER A 269 -5.44 8.35 9.74
C SER A 269 -6.29 7.12 9.40
N GLY A 270 -6.08 6.50 8.25
CA GLY A 270 -6.83 5.30 7.84
C GLY A 270 -6.84 5.08 6.33
N GLY A 271 -6.59 3.84 5.93
CA GLY A 271 -6.53 3.39 4.53
C GLY A 271 -7.85 2.86 3.97
N ALA A 272 -7.77 2.10 2.87
CA ALA A 272 -8.92 1.47 2.21
C ALA A 272 -9.01 -0.01 2.58
N VAL A 273 -9.28 -0.30 3.86
CA VAL A 273 -9.23 -1.66 4.42
C VAL A 273 -10.60 -2.32 4.49
N HIS A 274 -11.59 -1.61 5.04
CA HIS A 274 -12.91 -2.15 5.31
C HIS A 274 -14.04 -1.22 4.83
N PRO A 275 -14.97 -1.74 4.00
CA PRO A 275 -14.89 -3.02 3.31
C PRO A 275 -13.72 -3.05 2.30
N LYS A 276 -13.25 -4.25 1.93
CA LYS A 276 -12.28 -4.38 0.84
C LYS A 276 -12.89 -3.78 -0.43
N LEU A 277 -12.07 -3.18 -1.29
CA LEU A 277 -12.48 -2.53 -2.55
C LEU A 277 -13.18 -1.16 -2.39
N THR A 278 -13.12 -0.52 -1.21
CA THR A 278 -13.51 0.89 -1.13
C THR A 278 -12.64 1.73 -2.05
N ARG A 279 -13.28 2.64 -2.79
CA ARG A 279 -12.59 3.51 -3.76
C ARG A 279 -11.68 4.51 -3.07
N ASN A 280 -12.15 5.06 -1.96
CA ASN A 280 -11.45 6.09 -1.20
C ASN A 280 -10.99 5.53 0.14
N THR A 281 -9.89 6.07 0.64
CA THR A 281 -9.38 5.75 1.97
C THR A 281 -10.25 6.42 3.04
N GLU A 282 -10.26 5.84 4.25
CA GLU A 282 -10.93 6.45 5.39
C GLU A 282 -10.41 7.89 5.62
N ALA A 283 -9.10 8.12 5.55
CA ALA A 283 -8.49 9.44 5.71
C ALA A 283 -8.97 10.47 4.69
N TYR A 284 -9.16 10.06 3.43
CA TYR A 284 -9.69 10.95 2.39
C TYR A 284 -11.11 11.41 2.73
N GLU A 285 -11.98 10.47 3.11
CA GLU A 285 -13.39 10.78 3.42
C GLU A 285 -13.51 11.57 4.74
N MET A 286 -12.64 11.28 5.72
CA MET A 286 -12.54 12.08 6.95
C MET A 286 -12.11 13.53 6.65
N ARG A 287 -11.09 13.72 5.80
CA ARG A 287 -10.64 15.06 5.38
C ARG A 287 -11.75 15.82 4.65
N ALA A 288 -12.41 15.18 3.69
CA ALA A 288 -13.51 15.79 2.95
C ALA A 288 -14.63 16.23 3.88
N TRP A 289 -15.02 15.38 4.85
CA TRP A 289 -16.05 15.71 5.81
C TRP A 289 -15.69 16.88 6.73
N LEU A 290 -14.45 16.98 7.20
CA LEU A 290 -13.97 18.12 7.99
C LEU A 290 -14.00 19.44 7.21
N LEU A 291 -13.65 19.39 5.92
CA LEU A 291 -13.66 20.56 5.02
C LEU A 291 -15.09 21.00 4.68
N GLU A 292 -15.91 20.07 4.21
CA GLU A 292 -17.23 20.34 3.61
C GLU A 292 -18.31 20.60 4.67
N GLU A 293 -18.35 19.78 5.72
CA GLU A 293 -19.44 19.82 6.72
C GLU A 293 -19.10 20.67 7.94
N HIS A 294 -17.81 20.84 8.25
CA HIS A 294 -17.35 21.56 9.44
C HIS A 294 -16.52 22.81 9.14
N GLY A 295 -16.18 23.06 7.87
CA GLY A 295 -15.47 24.27 7.45
C GLY A 295 -14.08 24.41 8.06
N ILE A 296 -13.44 23.31 8.49
CA ILE A 296 -12.07 23.35 9.01
C ILE A 296 -11.13 23.58 7.83
N PRO A 297 -10.33 24.66 7.81
CA PRO A 297 -9.46 24.95 6.66
C PRO A 297 -8.40 23.86 6.45
N GLU A 298 -8.03 23.63 5.20
CA GLU A 298 -7.11 22.55 4.83
C GLU A 298 -5.72 22.67 5.47
N GLU A 299 -5.26 23.88 5.80
CA GLU A 299 -4.00 24.06 6.53
C GLU A 299 -4.00 23.50 7.96
N TYR A 300 -5.16 23.12 8.51
CA TYR A 300 -5.27 22.49 9.83
C TYR A 300 -5.46 20.97 9.77
N ILE A 301 -5.58 20.39 8.58
CA ILE A 301 -5.88 18.96 8.40
C ILE A 301 -4.70 18.29 7.70
N VAL A 302 -4.21 17.19 8.27
CA VAL A 302 -3.19 16.33 7.66
C VAL A 302 -3.82 14.97 7.40
N MET A 303 -3.72 14.50 6.17
CA MET A 303 -4.20 13.19 5.73
C MET A 303 -3.08 12.15 5.85
N GLU A 304 -3.40 11.03 6.48
CA GLU A 304 -2.55 9.83 6.54
C GLU A 304 -3.35 8.62 6.01
N PRO A 305 -3.26 8.31 4.71
CA PRO A 305 -4.17 7.38 4.03
C PRO A 305 -3.69 5.91 3.97
N TYR A 306 -2.68 5.53 4.75
CA TYR A 306 -2.01 4.24 4.57
C TYR A 306 -2.17 3.28 5.76
N ALA A 307 -2.59 3.77 6.92
CA ALA A 307 -2.80 2.91 8.08
C ALA A 307 -3.86 1.84 7.82
N ARG A 308 -3.56 0.60 8.21
CA ARG A 308 -4.46 -0.55 8.10
C ARG A 308 -4.96 -1.09 9.44
N HIS A 309 -4.27 -0.74 10.51
CA HIS A 309 -4.50 -1.23 11.87
C HIS A 309 -4.22 -0.12 12.86
N THR A 310 -4.67 -0.27 14.11
CA THR A 310 -4.34 0.68 15.18
C THR A 310 -2.82 0.86 15.35
N THR A 311 -2.02 -0.20 15.22
CA THR A 311 -0.55 -0.11 15.29
C THR A 311 0.03 0.77 14.17
N THR A 312 -0.46 0.61 12.94
CA THR A 312 -0.02 1.41 11.79
C THR A 312 -0.57 2.83 11.79
N ASN A 313 -1.75 3.08 12.39
CA ASN A 313 -2.23 4.44 12.68
C ASN A 313 -1.23 5.19 13.57
N LEU A 314 -0.82 4.59 14.70
CA LEU A 314 0.14 5.21 15.62
C LEU A 314 1.53 5.37 14.99
N ARG A 315 2.02 4.35 14.28
CA ARG A 315 3.29 4.42 13.54
C ARG A 315 3.29 5.57 12.53
N ASN A 316 2.28 5.62 11.67
CA ASN A 316 2.22 6.60 10.59
C ASN A 316 1.94 8.02 11.12
N ALA A 317 1.19 8.17 12.22
CA ALA A 317 1.07 9.45 12.93
C ALA A 317 2.43 9.95 13.45
N GLY A 318 3.28 9.06 13.97
CA GLY A 318 4.66 9.39 14.31
C GLY A 318 5.48 9.89 13.11
N ARG A 319 5.35 9.22 11.95
CA ARG A 319 6.00 9.65 10.70
C ARG A 319 5.49 10.99 10.20
N VAL A 320 4.18 11.25 10.33
CA VAL A 320 3.59 12.57 10.04
C VAL A 320 4.26 13.65 10.90
N MET A 321 4.41 13.41 12.21
CA MET A 321 5.08 14.36 13.10
C MET A 321 6.55 14.60 12.73
N ASN A 322 7.25 13.58 12.22
CA ASN A 322 8.59 13.75 11.68
C ASN A 322 8.61 14.68 10.45
N VAL A 323 7.70 14.46 9.48
CA VAL A 323 7.58 15.33 8.29
C VAL A 323 7.21 16.77 8.65
N LEU A 324 6.37 16.97 9.68
CA LEU A 324 6.03 18.30 10.20
C LEU A 324 7.15 18.95 11.04
N GLY A 325 8.29 18.28 11.21
CA GLY A 325 9.47 18.80 11.92
C GLY A 325 9.37 18.73 13.44
N GLN A 326 8.47 17.91 14.00
CA GLN A 326 8.21 17.78 15.44
C GLN A 326 8.22 16.31 15.91
N PRO A 327 9.26 15.53 15.64
CA PRO A 327 9.28 14.07 15.84
C PRO A 327 9.14 13.61 17.29
N HIS A 328 9.40 14.48 18.27
CA HIS A 328 9.35 14.14 19.70
C HIS A 328 8.17 14.77 20.44
N LYS A 329 7.36 15.60 19.76
CA LYS A 329 6.24 16.26 20.41
C LYS A 329 5.12 15.24 20.62
N LYS A 330 4.59 15.18 21.85
CA LYS A 330 3.46 14.30 22.17
C LYS A 330 2.23 14.63 21.33
N MET A 331 1.46 13.61 20.99
CA MET A 331 0.20 13.70 20.27
C MET A 331 -0.96 13.33 21.19
N LEU A 332 -2.15 13.80 20.85
CA LEU A 332 -3.39 13.36 21.46
C LEU A 332 -4.12 12.42 20.49
N ILE A 333 -4.30 11.16 20.85
CA ILE A 333 -5.12 10.24 20.05
C ILE A 333 -6.56 10.33 20.53
N VAL A 334 -7.49 10.63 19.63
CA VAL A 334 -8.92 10.74 19.93
C VAL A 334 -9.69 9.63 19.22
N THR A 335 -10.37 8.79 20.00
CA THR A 335 -11.13 7.65 19.48
C THR A 335 -12.27 7.23 20.42
N ASP A 336 -13.00 6.16 20.10
CA ASP A 336 -14.01 5.56 20.97
C ASP A 336 -13.40 4.71 22.10
N GLU A 337 -14.22 4.37 23.10
CA GLU A 337 -13.78 3.67 24.32
C GLU A 337 -13.10 2.32 24.06
N MET A 338 -13.57 1.57 23.06
CA MET A 338 -13.04 0.25 22.77
C MET A 338 -11.63 0.35 22.20
N GLN A 339 -11.44 1.21 21.19
CA GLN A 339 -10.11 1.41 20.62
C GLN A 339 -9.17 2.11 21.60
N LEU A 340 -9.66 3.04 22.41
CA LEU A 340 -8.87 3.69 23.46
C LEU A 340 -8.34 2.67 24.48
N SER A 341 -9.18 1.75 24.94
CA SER A 341 -8.77 0.67 25.84
C SER A 341 -7.70 -0.22 25.21
N TYR A 342 -7.85 -0.56 23.92
CA TYR A 342 -6.84 -1.32 23.20
C TYR A 342 -5.50 -0.55 23.07
N ILE A 343 -5.55 0.75 22.82
CA ILE A 343 -4.35 1.61 22.77
C ILE A 343 -3.64 1.64 24.12
N MET A 344 -4.39 1.77 25.21
CA MET A 344 -3.80 1.86 26.55
C MET A 344 -3.13 0.56 27.00
N PHE A 345 -3.68 -0.60 26.63
CA PHE A 345 -3.30 -1.87 27.26
C PHE A 345 -2.76 -2.93 26.30
N GLY A 346 -2.96 -2.80 24.99
CA GLY A 346 -2.62 -3.85 24.02
C GLY A 346 -1.71 -3.41 22.87
N VAL A 347 -1.72 -2.13 22.49
CA VAL A 347 -1.01 -1.69 21.27
C VAL A 347 0.51 -1.82 21.38
N GLY A 348 1.06 -1.76 22.59
CA GLY A 348 2.49 -1.98 22.82
C GLY A 348 2.93 -3.38 22.42
N ASP A 349 2.24 -4.40 22.93
CA ASP A 349 2.49 -5.81 22.60
C ASP A 349 2.23 -6.10 21.12
N ALA A 350 1.21 -5.47 20.53
CA ALA A 350 0.94 -5.58 19.10
C ALA A 350 2.04 -4.95 18.25
N GLY A 351 2.61 -3.81 18.64
CA GLY A 351 3.76 -3.22 17.95
C GLY A 351 4.97 -4.15 17.90
N GLU A 352 5.33 -4.77 19.03
CA GLU A 352 6.44 -5.72 19.09
C GLU A 352 6.16 -6.99 18.28
N ARG A 353 4.94 -7.51 18.33
CA ARG A 353 4.54 -8.72 17.59
C ARG A 353 4.49 -8.48 16.08
N ASP A 354 3.85 -7.40 15.64
CA ASP A 354 3.44 -7.21 14.24
C ASP A 354 4.51 -6.43 13.45
N LEU A 355 5.14 -5.43 14.09
CA LEU A 355 6.13 -4.54 13.48
C LEU A 355 7.57 -4.83 13.94
N GLY A 356 7.74 -5.54 15.07
CA GLY A 356 9.04 -5.90 15.61
C GLY A 356 9.72 -4.78 16.41
N TYR A 357 8.96 -3.76 16.85
CA TYR A 357 9.46 -2.67 17.68
C TYR A 357 8.34 -1.95 18.43
N SER A 358 8.71 -1.31 19.55
CA SER A 358 7.83 -0.41 20.28
C SER A 358 7.50 0.86 19.47
N LEU A 359 6.19 1.10 19.34
CA LEU A 359 5.63 2.28 18.68
C LEU A 359 5.95 3.58 19.42
N GLY A 360 6.19 3.52 20.73
CA GLY A 360 6.43 4.68 21.58
C GLY A 360 5.82 4.53 22.97
N THR A 361 5.65 5.66 23.65
CA THR A 361 5.12 5.70 25.01
C THR A 361 3.65 6.11 24.98
N ILE A 362 2.77 5.24 25.50
CA ILE A 362 1.38 5.57 25.79
C ILE A 362 1.35 6.30 27.15
N GLY A 363 0.86 7.53 27.14
CA GLY A 363 0.74 8.36 28.33
C GLY A 363 -0.63 8.22 29.01
N PRO A 364 -0.97 9.17 29.90
CA PRO A 364 -2.25 9.13 30.59
C PRO A 364 -3.43 9.33 29.62
N ARG A 365 -4.60 8.88 30.06
CA ARG A 365 -5.87 9.19 29.42
C ARG A 365 -6.18 10.68 29.59
N GLU A 366 -6.74 11.28 28.54
CA GLU A 366 -7.14 12.68 28.47
C GLU A 366 -8.67 12.75 28.24
N GLY A 367 -9.41 13.06 29.31
CA GLY A 367 -10.87 13.08 29.28
C GLY A 367 -11.50 11.72 28.90
N ALA A 368 -12.67 11.76 28.28
CA ALA A 368 -13.45 10.56 27.96
C ALA A 368 -12.95 9.83 26.69
N HIS A 369 -12.25 10.50 25.79
CA HIS A 369 -11.99 9.96 24.44
C HIS A 369 -10.54 10.14 23.97
N GLY A 370 -9.68 10.70 24.81
CA GLY A 370 -8.29 11.02 24.47
C GLY A 370 -7.27 10.15 25.20
N VAL A 371 -6.13 9.89 24.57
CA VAL A 371 -4.94 9.33 25.22
C VAL A 371 -3.68 9.97 24.66
N GLN A 372 -2.72 10.28 25.53
CA GLN A 372 -1.45 10.86 25.10
C GLN A 372 -0.56 9.79 24.46
N PHE A 373 0.16 10.15 23.39
CA PHE A 373 1.11 9.26 22.74
C PHE A 373 2.37 10.02 22.32
N THR A 374 3.53 9.48 22.68
CA THR A 374 4.84 9.99 22.20
C THR A 374 5.49 8.93 21.32
N PRO A 375 5.74 9.19 20.03
CA PRO A 375 6.24 8.18 19.12
C PRO A 375 7.71 7.85 19.42
N SER A 376 8.09 6.60 19.17
CA SER A 376 9.49 6.15 19.21
C SER A 376 10.20 6.50 17.90
N ALA A 377 11.52 6.68 17.93
CA ALA A 377 12.31 6.90 16.72
C ALA A 377 12.27 5.71 15.74
N PHE A 378 11.89 4.51 16.21
CA PHE A 378 11.80 3.32 15.36
C PHE A 378 10.60 3.33 14.40
N VAL A 379 9.61 4.21 14.60
CA VAL A 379 8.46 4.30 13.67
C VAL A 379 8.89 4.67 12.25
N GLU A 380 10.04 5.33 12.07
CA GLU A 380 10.64 5.65 10.76
C GLU A 380 11.22 4.43 10.04
N MET A 381 11.34 3.29 10.72
CA MET A 381 11.88 2.09 10.10
C MET A 381 10.92 1.57 9.04
N VAL A 382 11.38 1.51 7.80
CA VAL A 382 10.67 0.84 6.71
C VAL A 382 10.97 -0.65 6.76
N ASP A 383 9.94 -1.47 6.93
CA ASP A 383 10.08 -2.91 6.81
C ASP A 383 9.69 -3.36 5.40
N PRO A 384 10.65 -3.78 4.55
CA PRO A 384 10.30 -4.23 3.21
C PRO A 384 9.45 -5.51 3.22
N THR A 385 9.34 -6.23 4.35
CA THR A 385 8.41 -7.37 4.49
C THR A 385 6.97 -6.96 4.81
N ASP A 386 6.71 -5.67 4.99
CA ASP A 386 5.38 -5.08 4.97
C ASP A 386 5.21 -4.27 3.66
N PRO A 387 4.75 -4.92 2.56
CA PRO A 387 4.76 -4.28 1.24
C PRO A 387 3.77 -3.12 1.09
N LEU A 388 2.86 -2.94 2.04
CA LEU A 388 1.92 -1.80 2.02
C LEU A 388 2.33 -0.72 3.04
N ASP A 389 3.57 -0.75 3.54
CA ASP A 389 4.17 0.32 4.34
C ASP A 389 4.54 1.54 3.46
N PRO A 390 3.95 2.74 3.69
CA PRO A 390 4.10 3.91 2.83
C PRO A 390 5.39 4.69 2.99
#